data_AF-A0A1I6LX00-F1
#
_entry.id   AF-A0A1I6LX00-F1
#
_cell.length_a   1.000
_cell.length_b   1.000
_cell.length_c   1.000
_cell.angle_alpha   90.00
_cell.angle_beta   90.00
_cell.angle_gamma   90.00
#
_symmetry.space_group_name_H-M   'P 1'
#
loop_
_entity.id
_entity.type
_entity.pdbx_description
1 polymer ?
#
loop_
_entity_poly.entity_id
_entity_poly.type
_entity_poly.pdbx_seq_one_letter_code
_entity_poly.pdbx_strand_id
1 'polypeptide(L)'
;MQKIKNKVFEKWLEKKLSKLEVLFLIVIARYQDNTGLVRGVYYKDICKELGLLTGKRRAYSSYYLILDALEQKGLIEVERGFKDRNIRICENDFTDGNYHEGYISVRHGLFYSQDFGRLKANEMLLCMEFLKNCESSQNDGRKMDMHIGVKTLFDKYTKKLQVTERVIRGYLTNLKTFFSIYIRDRMYWIEMLKHTGKKLPENKEDYQYRKNVAKSILRKNRMKETPEQLEMIMQLMKQHGKRLRDDVADAVAISVQKSLQYVNDKVINPYKWDRTLRPKLLQKIIKGNGEVPLPSFL
;
A
#
# COMPACT_ATOMS: atom_id res chain seq x y z
N MET A 1 -7.95 2.34 -0.42
CA MET A 1 -8.03 0.98 0.15
C MET A 1 -6.72 0.67 0.89
N GLN A 2 -6.61 0.87 2.21
CA GLN A 2 -5.40 0.59 3.00
C GLN A 2 -5.55 -0.67 3.88
N LYS A 3 -5.90 -1.78 3.23
CA LYS A 3 -6.25 -3.05 3.90
C LYS A 3 -5.60 -4.24 3.19
N ILE A 4 -5.31 -5.29 3.95
CA ILE A 4 -4.83 -6.57 3.46
C ILE A 4 -5.79 -7.64 3.96
N LYS A 5 -6.43 -8.38 3.06
CA LYS A 5 -7.34 -9.47 3.43
C LYS A 5 -6.61 -10.48 4.30
N ASN A 6 -7.31 -11.02 5.31
CA ASN A 6 -6.72 -12.02 6.20
C ASN A 6 -6.18 -13.23 5.42
N LYS A 7 -6.92 -13.71 4.39
CA LYS A 7 -6.46 -14.81 3.53
C LYS A 7 -5.16 -14.51 2.78
N VAL A 8 -4.94 -13.27 2.36
CA VAL A 8 -3.70 -12.83 1.70
C VAL A 8 -2.56 -12.82 2.71
N PHE A 9 -2.82 -12.32 3.92
CA PHE A 9 -1.84 -12.33 5.00
C PHE A 9 -1.46 -13.75 5.46
N GLU A 10 -2.38 -14.72 5.46
CA GLU A 10 -2.05 -16.12 5.76
C GLU A 10 -0.98 -16.67 4.82
N LYS A 11 -1.05 -16.34 3.51
CA LYS A 11 -0.01 -16.73 2.56
C LYS A 11 1.37 -16.15 2.90
N TRP A 12 1.43 -14.97 3.51
CA TRP A 12 2.71 -14.35 3.88
C TRP A 12 3.44 -15.17 4.96
N LEU A 13 2.69 -15.78 5.87
CA LEU A 13 3.20 -16.63 6.93
C LEU A 13 3.81 -17.93 6.37
N GLU A 14 3.30 -18.41 5.23
CA GLU A 14 3.73 -19.66 4.59
C GLU A 14 4.95 -19.47 3.66
N LYS A 15 5.16 -18.27 3.12
CA LYS A 15 6.11 -18.01 2.01
C LYS A 15 7.52 -17.59 2.44
N LYS A 16 7.88 -17.75 3.73
CA LYS A 16 9.21 -17.44 4.30
C LYS A 16 9.76 -16.09 3.82
N LEU A 17 9.03 -15.02 4.13
CA LEU A 17 9.41 -13.67 3.71
C LEU A 17 10.64 -13.16 4.45
N SER A 18 11.46 -12.39 3.73
CA SER A 18 12.50 -11.55 4.30
C SER A 18 11.88 -10.29 4.91
N LYS A 19 12.66 -9.60 5.75
CA LYS A 19 12.22 -8.36 6.40
C LYS A 19 11.81 -7.28 5.38
N LEU A 20 12.60 -7.14 4.32
CA LEU A 20 12.35 -6.14 3.28
C LEU A 20 11.11 -6.48 2.44
N GLU A 21 10.83 -7.75 2.20
CA GLU A 21 9.61 -8.18 1.51
C GLU A 21 8.36 -7.86 2.34
N VAL A 22 8.35 -8.16 3.64
CA VAL A 22 7.23 -7.81 4.54
C VAL A 22 7.00 -6.29 4.55
N LEU A 23 8.07 -5.51 4.74
CA LEU A 23 7.99 -4.05 4.73
C LEU A 23 7.50 -3.52 3.37
N PHE A 24 8.00 -4.08 2.27
CA PHE A 24 7.58 -3.69 0.93
C PHE A 24 6.08 -3.88 0.74
N LEU A 25 5.55 -5.06 1.08
CA LEU A 25 4.13 -5.36 0.94
C LEU A 25 3.26 -4.42 1.78
N ILE A 26 3.67 -4.10 3.01
CA ILE A 26 2.99 -3.12 3.87
C ILE A 26 3.01 -1.72 3.24
N VAL A 27 4.16 -1.30 2.69
CA VAL A 27 4.31 0.02 2.06
C VAL A 27 3.44 0.13 0.82
N ILE A 28 3.47 -0.83 -0.10
CA ILE A 28 2.67 -0.76 -1.33
C ILE A 28 1.17 -0.83 -1.05
N ALA A 29 0.74 -1.56 -0.02
CA ALA A 29 -0.64 -1.64 0.42
C ALA A 29 -1.22 -0.29 0.89
N ARG A 30 -0.38 0.72 1.16
CA ARG A 30 -0.82 2.09 1.48
C ARG A 30 -1.36 2.83 0.25
N TYR A 31 -0.97 2.41 -0.95
CA TYR A 31 -1.20 3.12 -2.21
C TYR A 31 -2.08 2.33 -3.19
N GLN A 32 -2.72 1.25 -2.75
CA GLN A 32 -3.60 0.43 -3.60
C GLN A 32 -5.01 1.01 -3.71
N ASP A 33 -5.66 0.72 -4.83
CA ASP A 33 -7.10 0.87 -5.03
C ASP A 33 -7.88 -0.35 -4.50
N ASN A 34 -9.20 -0.39 -4.74
CA ASN A 34 -10.03 -1.49 -4.26
C ASN A 34 -9.70 -2.82 -4.93
N THR A 35 -9.13 -2.83 -6.14
CA THR A 35 -8.76 -4.06 -6.86
C THR A 35 -7.45 -4.68 -6.35
N GLY A 36 -6.77 -4.02 -5.40
CA GLY A 36 -5.42 -4.38 -4.95
C GLY A 36 -4.32 -3.87 -5.89
N LEU A 37 -4.64 -2.97 -6.83
CA LEU A 37 -3.68 -2.40 -7.77
C LEU A 37 -3.04 -1.12 -7.23
N VAL A 38 -1.72 -1.08 -7.24
CA VAL A 38 -0.92 0.10 -6.95
C VAL A 38 -0.38 0.66 -8.26
N ARG A 39 -0.94 1.80 -8.70
CA ARG A 39 -0.51 2.45 -9.93
C ARG A 39 0.75 3.28 -9.71
N GLY A 40 1.70 3.19 -10.63
CA GLY A 40 2.77 4.18 -10.74
C GLY A 40 3.84 4.14 -9.65
N VAL A 41 4.17 2.95 -9.14
CA VAL A 41 5.20 2.73 -8.13
C VAL A 41 6.57 3.14 -8.66
N TYR A 42 7.15 4.18 -8.06
CA TYR A 42 8.48 4.65 -8.40
C TYR A 42 9.52 4.12 -7.41
N TYR A 43 10.52 3.42 -7.93
CA TYR A 43 11.49 2.70 -7.11
C TYR A 43 12.19 3.60 -6.06
N LYS A 44 12.49 4.86 -6.38
CA LYS A 44 13.16 5.77 -5.42
C LYS A 44 12.29 6.09 -4.22
N ASP A 45 10.99 6.25 -4.43
CA ASP A 45 10.02 6.54 -3.36
C ASP A 45 9.92 5.33 -2.43
N ILE A 46 9.84 4.12 -3.00
CA ILE A 46 9.84 2.88 -2.21
C ILE A 46 11.17 2.66 -1.48
N CYS A 47 12.31 2.84 -2.14
CA CYS A 47 13.61 2.71 -1.47
C CYS A 47 13.77 3.71 -0.32
N LYS A 48 13.18 4.91 -0.43
CA LYS A 48 13.14 5.89 0.65
C LYS A 48 12.32 5.38 1.84
N GLU A 49 11.11 4.89 1.57
CA GLU A 49 10.20 4.33 2.59
C GLU A 49 10.83 3.13 3.32
N LEU A 50 11.58 2.29 2.59
CA LEU A 50 12.27 1.11 3.14
C LEU A 50 13.60 1.44 3.84
N GLY A 51 14.03 2.71 3.85
CA GLY A 51 15.32 3.11 4.43
C GLY A 51 16.56 2.61 3.66
N LEU A 52 16.41 2.28 2.38
CA LEU A 52 17.46 1.68 1.54
C LEU A 52 18.36 2.71 0.83
N LEU A 53 18.12 4.02 0.99
CA LEU A 53 18.80 5.06 0.22
C LEU A 53 20.26 5.35 0.60
N THR A 54 20.89 4.55 1.46
CA THR A 54 22.31 4.69 1.84
C THR A 54 23.31 4.33 0.73
N GLY A 55 22.85 4.00 -0.47
CA GLY A 55 23.67 3.93 -1.69
C GLY A 55 22.83 3.71 -2.96
N LYS A 56 22.89 4.62 -3.93
CA LYS A 56 22.00 4.64 -5.11
C LYS A 56 21.94 3.30 -5.88
N ARG A 57 23.09 2.64 -6.06
CA ARG A 57 23.18 1.36 -6.81
C ARG A 57 22.59 0.18 -6.03
N ARG A 58 22.88 0.09 -4.73
CA ARG A 58 22.35 -0.97 -3.85
C ARG A 58 20.83 -0.88 -3.68
N ALA A 59 20.30 0.33 -3.58
CA ALA A 59 18.87 0.59 -3.48
C ALA A 59 18.10 0.09 -4.72
N TYR A 60 18.60 0.41 -5.92
CA TYR A 60 18.01 -0.02 -7.18
C TYR A 60 17.97 -1.55 -7.27
N SER A 61 19.10 -2.24 -7.13
CA SER A 61 19.15 -3.70 -7.22
C SER A 61 18.27 -4.39 -6.18
N SER A 62 18.25 -3.89 -4.93
CA SER A 62 17.42 -4.47 -3.87
C SER A 62 15.93 -4.37 -4.19
N TYR A 63 15.48 -3.26 -4.79
CA TYR A 63 14.07 -3.09 -5.19
C TYR A 63 13.63 -4.16 -6.20
N TYR A 64 14.41 -4.40 -7.26
CA TYR A 64 14.03 -5.41 -8.26
C TYR A 64 14.13 -6.84 -7.71
N LEU A 65 15.13 -7.14 -6.88
CA LEU A 65 15.21 -8.44 -6.21
C LEU A 65 13.99 -8.73 -5.33
N ILE A 66 13.46 -7.70 -4.64
CA ILE A 66 12.23 -7.83 -3.86
C ILE A 66 11.03 -8.10 -4.78
N LEU A 67 10.91 -7.38 -5.90
CA LEU A 67 9.83 -7.60 -6.86
C LEU A 67 9.85 -9.02 -7.42
N ASP A 68 11.01 -9.46 -7.91
CA ASP A 68 11.18 -10.79 -8.51
C ASP A 68 10.86 -11.89 -7.49
N ALA A 69 11.34 -11.75 -6.25
CA ALA A 69 11.08 -12.72 -5.20
C ALA A 69 9.60 -12.77 -4.78
N LEU A 70 8.91 -11.63 -4.72
CA LEU A 70 7.48 -11.57 -4.40
C LEU A 70 6.59 -12.09 -5.55
N GLU A 71 6.97 -11.81 -6.80
CA GLU A 71 6.31 -12.34 -8.00
C GLU A 71 6.47 -13.87 -8.07
N GLN A 72 7.69 -14.39 -7.85
CA GLN A 72 7.95 -15.84 -7.75
C GLN A 72 7.16 -16.52 -6.63
N LYS A 73 6.91 -15.82 -5.51
CA LYS A 73 6.10 -16.32 -4.40
C LYS A 73 4.60 -16.27 -4.68
N GLY A 74 4.17 -15.64 -5.78
CA GLY A 74 2.77 -15.44 -6.16
C GLY A 74 2.03 -14.43 -5.29
N LEU A 75 2.75 -13.48 -4.66
CA LEU A 75 2.17 -12.48 -3.78
C LEU A 75 1.85 -11.17 -4.48
N ILE A 76 2.54 -10.89 -5.59
CA ILE A 76 2.29 -9.72 -6.43
C ILE A 76 2.38 -10.10 -7.92
N GLU A 77 1.78 -9.27 -8.76
CA GLU A 77 2.01 -9.24 -10.20
C GLU A 77 2.54 -7.86 -10.59
N VAL A 78 3.54 -7.83 -11.48
CA VAL A 78 4.20 -6.58 -11.89
C VAL A 78 3.99 -6.33 -13.38
N GLU A 79 3.34 -5.21 -13.72
CA GLU A 79 3.23 -4.78 -15.12
C GLU A 79 4.58 -4.27 -15.62
N ARG A 80 5.11 -4.90 -16.68
CA ARG A 80 6.40 -4.56 -17.30
C ARG A 80 6.19 -3.56 -18.44
N GLY A 81 7.07 -2.56 -18.58
CA GLY A 81 7.05 -1.63 -19.72
C GLY A 81 7.29 -0.16 -19.40
N PHE A 82 7.20 0.25 -18.13
CA PHE A 82 7.42 1.64 -17.70
C PHE A 82 8.44 1.75 -16.55
N LYS A 83 9.08 2.92 -16.42
CA LYS A 83 9.96 3.22 -15.28
C LYS A 83 9.21 3.21 -13.94
N ASP A 84 7.96 3.66 -13.96
CA ASP A 84 7.01 3.52 -12.87
C ASP A 84 6.21 2.24 -13.11
N ARG A 85 6.19 1.33 -12.13
CA ARG A 85 5.52 0.04 -12.30
C ARG A 85 4.13 0.05 -11.70
N ASN A 86 3.18 -0.57 -12.37
CA ASN A 86 1.94 -0.95 -11.72
C ASN A 86 2.15 -2.30 -11.04
N ILE A 87 1.72 -2.43 -9.80
CA ILE A 87 1.90 -3.64 -8.98
C ILE A 87 0.54 -4.04 -8.41
N ARG A 88 0.09 -5.26 -8.70
CA ARG A 88 -1.12 -5.82 -8.10
C ARG A 88 -0.73 -6.70 -6.93
N ILE A 89 -1.38 -6.52 -5.78
CA ILE A 89 -1.30 -7.47 -4.66
C ILE A 89 -2.29 -8.59 -4.94
N CYS A 90 -1.79 -9.80 -5.14
CA CYS A 90 -2.63 -10.93 -5.56
C CYS A 90 -3.73 -11.22 -4.54
N GLU A 91 -4.94 -11.47 -5.03
CA GLU A 91 -6.13 -11.84 -4.24
C GLU A 91 -6.58 -10.80 -3.18
N ASN A 92 -6.08 -9.56 -3.27
CA ASN A 92 -6.43 -8.47 -2.35
C ASN A 92 -7.51 -7.51 -2.90
N ASP A 93 -8.48 -8.05 -3.66
CA ASP A 93 -9.56 -7.29 -4.31
C ASP A 93 -10.78 -7.14 -3.38
N PHE A 94 -11.20 -5.91 -3.11
CA PHE A 94 -12.34 -5.49 -2.28
C PHE A 94 -13.47 -4.83 -3.08
N THR A 95 -13.48 -4.95 -4.42
CA THR A 95 -14.53 -4.36 -5.28
C THR A 95 -15.93 -4.92 -5.00
N ASP A 96 -16.01 -6.17 -4.53
CA ASP A 96 -17.23 -6.83 -4.08
C ASP A 96 -17.80 -6.27 -2.76
N GLY A 97 -17.05 -5.39 -2.08
CA GLY A 97 -17.42 -4.88 -0.76
C GLY A 97 -17.41 -5.94 0.33
N ASN A 98 -16.86 -7.13 0.08
CA ASN A 98 -16.83 -8.22 1.05
C ASN A 98 -15.69 -8.03 2.06
N TYR A 99 -16.06 -7.55 3.25
CA TYR A 99 -15.17 -7.42 4.39
C TYR A 99 -15.34 -8.55 5.42
N HIS A 100 -16.24 -9.52 5.17
CA HIS A 100 -16.59 -10.56 6.14
C HIS A 100 -15.44 -11.53 6.44
N GLU A 101 -14.54 -11.75 5.47
CA GLU A 101 -13.32 -12.57 5.67
C GLU A 101 -12.29 -11.90 6.62
N GLY A 102 -12.53 -10.64 7.00
CA GLY A 102 -11.65 -9.83 7.83
C GLY A 102 -10.39 -9.37 7.10
N TYR A 103 -9.73 -8.36 7.68
CA TYR A 103 -8.53 -7.76 7.10
C TYR A 103 -7.64 -7.13 8.17
N ILE A 104 -6.38 -6.91 7.81
CA ILE A 104 -5.44 -6.08 8.56
C ILE A 104 -5.38 -4.70 7.91
N SER A 105 -5.62 -3.66 8.69
CA SER A 105 -5.53 -2.28 8.22
C SER A 105 -4.07 -1.78 8.24
N VAL A 106 -3.47 -1.41 7.11
CA VAL A 106 -2.08 -0.87 7.13
C VAL A 106 -1.98 0.58 7.65
N ARG A 107 -3.11 1.15 8.13
CA ARG A 107 -3.18 2.47 8.78
C ARG A 107 -2.68 2.50 10.22
N HIS A 108 -2.42 1.36 10.84
CA HIS A 108 -1.90 1.35 12.21
C HIS A 108 -0.57 2.11 12.27
N GLY A 109 -0.45 3.02 13.24
CA GLY A 109 0.75 3.82 13.46
C GLY A 109 1.99 2.97 13.67
N LEU A 110 1.84 1.74 14.17
CA LEU A 110 2.93 0.77 14.31
C LEU A 110 3.65 0.51 12.98
N PHE A 111 2.95 0.48 11.83
CA PHE A 111 3.58 0.23 10.53
C PHE A 111 4.44 1.41 10.05
N TYR A 112 4.36 2.56 10.71
CA TYR A 112 5.15 3.75 10.45
C TYR A 112 6.25 3.96 11.50
N SER A 113 6.32 3.12 12.54
CA SER A 113 7.26 3.29 13.63
C SER A 113 8.64 2.69 13.31
N GLN A 114 9.68 3.32 13.85
CA GLN A 114 11.03 2.77 13.76
C GLN A 114 11.13 1.42 14.49
N ASP A 115 10.39 1.24 15.58
CA ASP A 115 10.39 0.00 16.35
C ASP A 115 9.90 -1.18 15.51
N PHE A 116 8.83 -0.99 14.71
CA PHE A 116 8.35 -2.05 13.84
C PHE A 116 9.40 -2.35 12.77
N GLY A 117 10.01 -1.29 12.22
CA GLY A 117 11.15 -1.40 11.30
C GLY A 117 12.39 -2.07 11.88
N ARG A 118 12.51 -2.27 13.20
CA ARG A 118 13.63 -3.00 13.83
C ARG A 118 13.39 -4.50 13.91
N LEU A 119 12.14 -4.94 13.95
CA LEU A 119 11.77 -6.36 13.99
C LEU A 119 12.37 -7.17 12.82
N LYS A 120 12.62 -8.46 13.07
CA LYS A 120 12.91 -9.46 12.03
C LYS A 120 11.62 -9.86 11.32
N ALA A 121 11.73 -10.52 10.16
CA ALA A 121 10.58 -10.87 9.34
C ALA A 121 9.49 -11.66 10.09
N ASN A 122 9.88 -12.76 10.75
CA ASN A 122 8.93 -13.58 11.52
C ASN A 122 8.37 -12.84 12.75
N GLU A 123 9.11 -11.90 13.32
CA GLU A 123 8.59 -11.03 14.41
C GLU A 123 7.55 -10.04 13.88
N MET A 124 7.76 -9.47 12.69
CA MET A 124 6.78 -8.62 12.02
C MET A 124 5.50 -9.40 11.71
N LEU A 125 5.64 -10.61 11.15
CA LEU A 125 4.51 -11.47 10.84
C LEU A 125 3.76 -11.87 12.13
N LEU A 126 4.46 -12.21 13.22
CA LEU A 126 3.81 -12.51 14.50
C LEU A 126 3.12 -11.27 15.10
N CYS A 127 3.73 -10.09 14.98
CA CYS A 127 3.14 -8.81 15.40
C CYS A 127 1.81 -8.56 14.66
N MET A 128 1.80 -8.74 13.34
CA MET A 128 0.61 -8.59 12.50
C MET A 128 -0.48 -9.64 12.83
N GLU A 129 -0.08 -10.87 13.15
CA GLU A 129 -1.00 -11.93 13.58
C GLU A 129 -1.65 -11.59 14.94
N PHE A 130 -0.88 -11.07 15.90
CA PHE A 130 -1.42 -10.61 17.18
C PHE A 130 -2.36 -9.43 17.00
N LEU A 131 -1.98 -8.46 16.17
CA LEU A 131 -2.85 -7.34 15.79
C LEU A 131 -4.19 -7.83 15.23
N LYS A 132 -4.16 -8.74 14.24
CA LYS A 132 -5.36 -9.35 13.65
C LYS A 132 -6.25 -10.00 14.71
N ASN A 133 -5.67 -10.75 15.63
CA ASN A 133 -6.42 -11.48 16.65
C ASN A 133 -7.01 -10.53 17.72
N CYS A 134 -6.26 -9.51 18.16
CA CYS A 134 -6.74 -8.48 19.09
C CYS A 134 -7.81 -7.57 18.47
N GLU A 135 -7.78 -7.32 17.16
CA GLU A 135 -8.86 -6.57 16.49
C GLU A 135 -10.11 -7.43 16.29
N SER A 136 -9.95 -8.74 16.09
CA SER A 136 -11.09 -9.65 15.95
C SER A 136 -11.91 -9.73 17.24
N SER A 137 -11.29 -9.58 18.42
CA SER A 137 -12.00 -9.54 19.71
C SER A 137 -12.82 -8.26 19.92
N GLN A 138 -12.54 -7.18 19.16
CA GLN A 138 -13.31 -5.94 19.20
C GLN A 138 -14.74 -6.14 18.67
N ASN A 139 -14.91 -7.04 17.69
CA ASN A 139 -16.22 -7.30 17.07
C ASN A 139 -17.22 -7.93 18.07
N ASP A 140 -16.73 -8.52 19.17
CA ASP A 140 -17.55 -9.12 20.23
C ASP A 140 -17.79 -8.17 21.43
N GLY A 141 -17.47 -6.88 21.29
CA GLY A 141 -17.61 -5.88 22.37
C GLY A 141 -16.60 -6.04 23.52
N ARG A 142 -15.57 -6.88 23.35
CA ARG A 142 -14.51 -7.12 24.34
C ARG A 142 -13.35 -6.13 24.16
N LYS A 143 -12.43 -6.13 25.14
CA LYS A 143 -11.15 -5.43 25.03
C LYS A 143 -10.36 -5.96 23.82
N MET A 144 -9.43 -5.16 23.31
CA MET A 144 -8.53 -5.55 22.22
C MET A 144 -7.41 -6.48 22.74
N ASP A 145 -7.81 -7.64 23.24
CA ASP A 145 -6.94 -8.66 23.79
C ASP A 145 -7.20 -10.03 23.17
N MET A 146 -6.15 -10.84 23.14
CA MET A 146 -6.24 -12.26 22.81
C MET A 146 -5.70 -13.10 23.97
N HIS A 147 -6.36 -14.24 24.20
CA HIS A 147 -5.94 -15.22 25.19
C HIS A 147 -5.65 -16.54 24.50
N ILE A 148 -4.53 -17.16 24.85
CA ILE A 148 -4.12 -18.43 24.28
C ILE A 148 -3.32 -19.23 25.29
N GLY A 149 -3.66 -20.51 25.47
CA GLY A 149 -2.93 -21.42 26.35
C GLY A 149 -1.44 -21.46 25.99
N VAL A 150 -0.56 -21.53 26.99
CA VAL A 150 0.90 -21.50 26.78
C VAL A 150 1.34 -22.56 25.78
N LYS A 151 0.90 -23.81 25.97
CA LYS A 151 1.22 -24.91 25.04
C LYS A 151 0.69 -24.65 23.63
N THR A 152 -0.58 -24.22 23.52
CA THR A 152 -1.22 -23.91 22.25
C THR A 152 -0.52 -22.78 21.50
N LEU A 153 -0.02 -21.75 22.20
CA LEU A 153 0.74 -20.65 21.60
C LEU A 153 2.02 -21.17 20.95
N PHE A 154 2.79 -21.97 21.69
CA PHE A 154 4.02 -22.54 21.19
C PHE A 154 3.74 -23.52 20.05
N ASP A 155 2.83 -24.47 20.20
CA ASP A 155 2.46 -25.42 19.15
C ASP A 155 2.00 -24.71 17.86
N LYS A 156 1.18 -23.67 17.97
CA LYS A 156 0.68 -22.91 16.83
C LYS A 156 1.80 -22.16 16.10
N TYR A 157 2.56 -21.33 16.81
CA TYR A 157 3.50 -20.41 16.15
C TYR A 157 4.85 -21.02 15.82
N THR A 158 5.28 -22.08 16.52
CA THR A 158 6.47 -22.86 16.09
C THR A 158 6.21 -23.53 14.75
N LYS A 159 5.02 -24.13 14.55
CA LYS A 159 4.61 -24.72 13.27
C LYS A 159 4.43 -23.65 12.18
N LYS A 160 3.66 -22.59 12.48
CA LYS A 160 3.33 -21.54 11.50
C LYS A 160 4.56 -20.79 10.99
N LEU A 161 5.51 -20.49 11.88
CA LEU A 161 6.72 -19.73 11.54
C LEU A 161 7.96 -20.63 11.29
N GLN A 162 7.83 -21.94 11.48
CA GLN A 162 8.91 -22.94 11.38
C GLN A 162 10.14 -22.59 12.23
N VAL A 163 9.91 -22.27 13.52
CA VAL A 163 10.96 -21.92 14.48
C VAL A 163 10.77 -22.64 15.81
N THR A 164 11.79 -22.63 16.67
CA THR A 164 11.73 -23.28 17.99
C THR A 164 10.98 -22.43 19.03
N GLU A 165 10.54 -23.06 20.13
CA GLU A 165 9.93 -22.31 21.25
C GLU A 165 10.83 -21.22 21.80
N ARG A 166 12.15 -21.48 21.88
CA ARG A 166 13.15 -20.50 22.35
C ARG A 166 13.12 -19.24 21.49
N VAL A 167 12.97 -19.40 20.18
CA VAL A 167 12.86 -18.29 19.24
C VAL A 167 11.54 -17.54 19.43
N ILE A 168 10.42 -18.24 19.59
CA ILE A 168 9.12 -17.61 19.91
C ILE A 168 9.19 -16.80 21.20
N ARG A 169 9.84 -17.31 22.26
CA ARG A 169 10.05 -16.54 23.51
C ARG A 169 10.81 -15.24 23.26
N GLY A 170 11.86 -15.29 22.42
CA GLY A 170 12.58 -14.09 21.98
C GLY A 170 11.67 -13.10 21.25
N TYR A 171 10.80 -13.59 20.35
CA TYR A 171 9.84 -12.75 19.64
C TYR A 171 8.87 -12.08 20.62
N LEU A 172 8.28 -12.83 21.55
CA LEU A 172 7.37 -12.29 22.56
C LEU A 172 8.01 -11.15 23.39
N THR A 173 9.29 -11.27 23.73
CA THR A 173 10.03 -10.20 24.40
C THR A 173 10.09 -8.93 23.55
N ASN A 174 10.44 -9.05 22.27
CA ASN A 174 10.52 -7.92 21.34
C ASN A 174 9.13 -7.31 21.05
N LEU A 175 8.07 -8.11 21.10
CA LEU A 175 6.70 -7.65 20.87
C LEU A 175 6.10 -6.89 22.06
N LYS A 176 6.75 -6.88 23.23
CA LYS A 176 6.31 -6.07 24.39
C LYS A 176 6.25 -4.56 24.12
N THR A 177 6.98 -4.08 23.11
CA THR A 177 6.91 -2.68 22.64
C THR A 177 5.53 -2.34 22.04
N PHE A 178 4.78 -3.34 21.56
CA PHE A 178 3.49 -3.16 20.89
C PHE A 178 2.32 -3.73 21.69
N PHE A 179 2.58 -4.71 22.55
CA PHE A 179 1.57 -5.44 23.30
C PHE A 179 1.95 -5.56 24.78
N SER A 180 0.98 -5.48 25.67
CA SER A 180 1.13 -5.99 27.03
C SER A 180 1.04 -7.52 26.99
N ILE A 181 2.13 -8.21 27.30
CA ILE A 181 2.24 -9.67 27.21
C ILE A 181 2.61 -10.23 28.59
N TYR A 182 1.67 -10.97 29.19
CA TYR A 182 1.85 -11.63 30.49
C TYR A 182 1.17 -13.00 30.52
N ILE A 183 1.48 -13.81 31.53
CA ILE A 183 0.89 -15.13 31.73
C ILE A 183 -0.02 -15.06 32.96
N ARG A 184 -1.24 -15.57 32.82
CA ARG A 184 -2.19 -15.78 33.93
C ARG A 184 -2.97 -17.05 33.65
N ASP A 185 -3.16 -17.90 34.66
CA ASP A 185 -3.95 -19.14 34.53
C ASP A 185 -3.47 -20.07 33.40
N ARG A 186 -2.14 -20.21 33.24
CA ARG A 186 -1.47 -20.97 32.15
C ARG A 186 -1.83 -20.50 30.73
N MET A 187 -2.32 -19.27 30.59
CA MET A 187 -2.61 -18.62 29.31
C MET A 187 -1.76 -17.38 29.15
N TYR A 188 -1.32 -17.12 27.93
CA TYR A 188 -0.84 -15.80 27.54
C TYR A 188 -2.03 -14.85 27.39
N TRP A 189 -1.89 -13.69 27.99
CA TRP A 189 -2.74 -12.52 27.80
C TRP A 189 -1.93 -11.52 26.97
N ILE A 190 -2.45 -11.19 25.79
CA ILE A 190 -1.80 -10.29 24.83
C ILE A 190 -2.79 -9.18 24.55
N GLU A 191 -2.55 -8.01 25.14
CA GLU A 191 -3.37 -6.81 24.98
C GLU A 191 -2.64 -5.79 24.11
N MET A 192 -3.33 -5.23 23.12
CA MET A 192 -2.74 -4.20 22.26
C MET A 192 -2.54 -2.89 23.03
N LEU A 193 -1.32 -2.34 22.99
CA LEU A 193 -1.04 -1.03 23.58
C LEU A 193 -1.72 0.10 22.79
N LYS A 194 -2.12 1.18 23.48
CA LYS A 194 -2.88 2.28 22.88
C LYS A 194 -2.21 2.90 21.65
N HIS A 195 -0.88 3.08 21.67
CA HIS A 195 -0.15 3.65 20.53
C HIS A 195 -0.09 2.70 19.33
N THR A 196 -0.08 1.39 19.56
CA THR A 196 -0.15 0.35 18.53
C THR A 196 -1.50 0.40 17.80
N GLY A 197 -2.59 0.54 18.55
CA GLY A 197 -3.95 0.60 18.02
C GLY A 197 -4.30 1.90 17.28
N LYS A 198 -3.51 2.98 17.46
CA LYS A 198 -3.79 4.28 16.84
C LYS A 198 -3.71 4.20 15.31
N LYS A 199 -4.84 4.39 14.63
CA LYS A 199 -4.92 4.46 13.16
C LYS A 199 -4.73 5.88 12.66
N LEU A 200 -4.06 6.04 11.52
CA LEU A 200 -4.03 7.32 10.79
C LEU A 200 -5.45 7.70 10.34
N PRO A 201 -5.81 9.00 10.26
CA PRO A 201 -7.13 9.44 9.77
C PRO A 201 -7.49 8.94 8.35
N GLU A 202 -8.79 8.69 8.09
CA GLU A 202 -9.29 8.18 6.80
C GLU A 202 -8.97 9.09 5.62
N ASN A 203 -9.08 10.40 5.80
CA ASN A 203 -8.76 11.37 4.76
C ASN A 203 -7.31 11.26 4.25
N LYS A 204 -6.38 10.69 5.04
CA LYS A 204 -4.99 10.48 4.62
C LYS A 204 -4.84 9.31 3.64
N GLU A 205 -5.68 8.29 3.71
CA GLU A 205 -5.62 7.11 2.82
C GLU A 205 -5.88 7.53 1.38
N ASP A 206 -7.02 8.19 1.21
CA ASP A 206 -7.51 8.75 -0.02
C ASP A 206 -6.52 9.76 -0.64
N TYR A 207 -5.90 10.57 0.22
CA TYR A 207 -4.86 11.52 -0.17
C TYR A 207 -3.57 10.82 -0.63
N GLN A 208 -3.10 9.79 0.09
CA GLN A 208 -1.86 9.06 -0.28
C GLN A 208 -1.99 8.36 -1.62
N TYR A 209 -3.11 7.67 -1.86
CA TYR A 209 -3.43 7.05 -3.14
C TYR A 209 -3.42 8.09 -4.29
N ARG A 210 -4.25 9.14 -4.16
CA ARG A 210 -4.36 10.19 -5.18
C ARG A 210 -3.03 10.89 -5.45
N LYS A 211 -2.24 11.16 -4.40
CA LYS A 211 -0.93 11.79 -4.54
C LYS A 211 0.05 10.90 -5.30
N ASN A 212 0.08 9.60 -5.00
CA ASN A 212 0.95 8.66 -5.70
C ASN A 212 0.59 8.56 -7.19
N VAL A 213 -0.71 8.43 -7.51
CA VAL A 213 -1.19 8.42 -8.90
C VAL A 213 -0.85 9.73 -9.62
N ALA A 214 -1.10 10.88 -8.99
CA ALA A 214 -0.79 12.18 -9.57
C ALA A 214 0.69 12.34 -9.91
N LYS A 215 1.59 11.96 -8.99
CA LYS A 215 3.03 11.95 -9.24
C LYS A 215 3.41 11.08 -10.43
N SER A 216 2.82 9.89 -10.55
CA SER A 216 3.09 9.02 -11.69
C SER A 216 2.61 9.62 -13.02
N ILE A 217 1.42 10.22 -13.05
CA ILE A 217 0.91 10.92 -14.24
C ILE A 217 1.86 12.03 -14.66
N LEU A 218 2.34 12.85 -13.73
CA LEU A 218 3.30 13.92 -14.03
C LEU A 218 4.61 13.35 -14.60
N ARG A 219 5.19 12.32 -13.96
CA ARG A 219 6.44 11.69 -14.42
C ARG A 219 6.30 11.07 -15.80
N LYS A 220 5.22 10.32 -16.06
CA LYS A 220 4.95 9.69 -17.36
C LYS A 220 4.85 10.73 -18.49
N ASN A 221 4.34 11.92 -18.20
CA ASN A 221 4.21 13.02 -19.16
C ASN A 221 5.40 14.00 -19.18
N ARG A 222 6.49 13.71 -18.44
CA ARG A 222 7.68 14.58 -18.30
C ARG A 222 7.35 15.98 -17.76
N MET A 223 6.33 16.06 -16.93
CA MET A 223 5.88 17.31 -16.30
C MET A 223 6.68 17.58 -15.02
N LYS A 224 6.84 18.85 -14.67
CA LYS A 224 7.50 19.25 -13.42
C LYS A 224 6.54 18.98 -12.25
N GLU A 225 7.02 18.30 -11.20
CA GLU A 225 6.23 18.11 -9.99
C GLU A 225 6.13 19.43 -9.20
N THR A 226 5.08 20.21 -9.44
CA THR A 226 4.74 21.41 -8.64
C THR A 226 3.52 21.14 -7.74
N PRO A 227 3.39 21.83 -6.60
CA PRO A 227 2.21 21.69 -5.73
C PRO A 227 0.88 21.92 -6.45
N GLU A 228 0.85 22.89 -7.37
CA GLU A 228 -0.35 23.27 -8.12
C GLU A 228 -0.78 22.17 -9.09
N GLN A 229 0.17 21.59 -9.84
CA GLN A 229 -0.13 20.49 -10.78
C GLN A 229 -0.55 19.21 -10.05
N LEU A 230 0.10 18.90 -8.91
CA LEU A 230 -0.29 17.78 -8.06
C LEU A 230 -1.73 17.95 -7.54
N GLU A 231 -2.01 19.10 -6.92
CA GLU A 231 -3.34 19.38 -6.35
C GLU A 231 -4.42 19.34 -7.43
N MET A 232 -4.16 19.90 -8.62
CA MET A 232 -5.10 19.86 -9.73
C MET A 232 -5.47 18.42 -10.14
N ILE A 233 -4.48 17.54 -10.34
CA ILE A 233 -4.74 16.13 -10.72
C ILE A 233 -5.47 15.40 -9.59
N MET A 234 -5.07 15.64 -8.33
CA MET A 234 -5.73 15.06 -7.16
C MET A 234 -7.19 15.50 -7.03
N GLN A 235 -7.49 16.76 -7.32
CA GLN A 235 -8.86 17.28 -7.33
C GLN A 235 -9.71 16.65 -8.43
N LEU A 236 -9.16 16.43 -9.63
CA LEU A 236 -9.87 15.72 -10.70
C LEU A 236 -10.27 14.31 -10.27
N MET A 237 -9.34 13.56 -9.66
CA MET A 237 -9.67 12.23 -9.12
C MET A 237 -10.73 12.30 -8.02
N LYS A 238 -10.68 13.30 -7.14
CA LYS A 238 -11.68 13.48 -6.08
C LYS A 238 -13.06 13.79 -6.66
N GLN A 239 -13.14 14.69 -7.64
CA GLN A 239 -14.38 15.13 -8.27
C GLN A 239 -15.07 14.01 -9.06
N HIS A 240 -14.28 13.18 -9.75
CA HIS A 240 -14.80 12.13 -10.62
C HIS A 240 -14.82 10.73 -10.00
N GLY A 241 -14.22 10.55 -8.82
CA GLY A 241 -14.06 9.24 -8.18
C GLY A 241 -15.38 8.52 -7.89
N LYS A 242 -16.44 9.23 -7.50
CA LYS A 242 -17.76 8.60 -7.28
C LYS A 242 -18.36 8.01 -8.57
N ARG A 243 -18.18 8.71 -9.70
CA ARG A 243 -18.73 8.32 -11.00
C ARG A 243 -17.91 7.20 -11.64
N LEU A 244 -16.58 7.35 -11.61
CA LEU A 244 -15.65 6.47 -12.34
C LEU A 244 -15.10 5.32 -11.48
N ARG A 245 -15.31 5.36 -10.16
CA ARG A 245 -14.86 4.34 -9.20
C ARG A 245 -13.39 3.98 -9.42
N ASP A 246 -13.08 2.71 -9.67
CA ASP A 246 -11.72 2.19 -9.81
C ASP A 246 -11.04 2.62 -11.14
N ASP A 247 -11.81 3.08 -12.12
CA ASP A 247 -11.31 3.58 -13.41
C ASP A 247 -10.90 5.06 -13.37
N VAL A 248 -11.13 5.76 -12.25
CA VAL A 248 -10.89 7.21 -12.15
C VAL A 248 -9.43 7.58 -12.43
N ALA A 249 -8.48 6.75 -12.01
CA ALA A 249 -7.07 7.00 -12.22
C ALA A 249 -6.70 6.93 -13.71
N ASP A 250 -7.22 5.94 -14.42
CA ASP A 250 -6.94 5.72 -15.84
C ASP A 250 -7.63 6.78 -16.70
N ALA A 251 -8.87 7.12 -16.38
CA ALA A 251 -9.60 8.21 -17.03
C ALA A 251 -8.88 9.56 -16.89
N VAL A 252 -8.36 9.88 -15.69
CA VAL A 252 -7.58 11.11 -15.46
C VAL A 252 -6.24 11.06 -16.20
N ALA A 253 -5.54 9.92 -16.19
CA ALA A 253 -4.28 9.76 -16.91
C ALA A 253 -4.45 9.97 -18.44
N ILE A 254 -5.46 9.33 -19.03
CA ILE A 254 -5.82 9.48 -20.45
C ILE A 254 -6.17 10.94 -20.75
N SER A 255 -6.94 11.59 -19.88
CA SER A 255 -7.37 12.97 -20.08
C SER A 255 -6.20 13.97 -20.04
N VAL A 256 -5.23 13.75 -19.15
CA VAL A 256 -3.99 14.54 -19.13
C VAL A 256 -3.21 14.34 -20.43
N GLN A 257 -3.02 13.10 -20.87
CA GLN A 257 -2.30 12.81 -22.11
C GLN A 257 -2.97 13.46 -23.33
N LYS A 258 -4.29 13.32 -23.46
CA LYS A 258 -5.07 13.93 -24.55
C LYS A 258 -5.04 15.45 -24.50
N SER A 259 -5.12 16.05 -23.31
CA SER A 259 -4.98 17.50 -23.15
C SER A 259 -3.62 17.99 -23.63
N LEU A 260 -2.54 17.27 -23.32
CA LEU A 260 -1.19 17.64 -23.78
C LEU A 260 -1.05 17.49 -25.29
N GLN A 261 -1.58 16.41 -25.87
CA GLN A 261 -1.59 16.20 -27.32
C GLN A 261 -2.35 17.31 -28.05
N TYR A 262 -3.53 17.69 -27.54
CA TYR A 262 -4.35 18.74 -28.13
C TYR A 262 -3.66 20.12 -28.11
N VAL A 263 -3.03 20.49 -27.00
CA VAL A 263 -2.32 21.77 -26.87
C VAL A 263 -1.08 21.85 -27.76
N ASN A 264 -0.51 20.71 -28.09
CA ASN A 264 0.74 20.59 -28.83
C ASN A 264 0.57 19.95 -30.21
N ASP A 265 -0.64 20.01 -30.79
CA ASP A 265 -1.02 19.38 -32.05
C ASP A 265 -0.06 19.73 -33.21
N LYS A 266 0.42 20.97 -33.23
CA LYS A 266 1.36 21.50 -34.25
C LYS A 266 2.84 21.38 -33.85
N VAL A 267 3.15 20.86 -32.66
CA VAL A 267 4.52 20.78 -32.14
C VAL A 267 5.07 19.36 -32.34
N ILE A 268 5.82 19.18 -33.43
CA ILE A 268 6.40 17.87 -33.81
C ILE A 268 7.36 17.35 -32.74
N ASN A 269 8.21 18.22 -32.17
CA ASN A 269 9.23 17.81 -31.20
C ASN A 269 8.65 17.73 -29.77
N PRO A 270 8.54 16.55 -29.14
CA PRO A 270 7.98 16.40 -27.80
C PRO A 270 8.75 17.13 -26.71
N TYR A 271 10.04 17.42 -26.90
CA TYR A 271 10.82 18.18 -25.92
C TYR A 271 10.39 19.64 -25.83
N LYS A 272 9.75 20.19 -26.87
CA LYS A 272 9.23 21.55 -26.92
C LYS A 272 7.76 21.67 -26.49
N TRP A 273 7.13 20.56 -26.09
CA TRP A 273 5.72 20.58 -25.69
C TRP A 273 5.48 21.49 -24.47
N ASP A 274 4.45 22.33 -24.56
CA ASP A 274 3.82 22.99 -23.42
C ASP A 274 3.17 21.92 -22.53
N ARG A 275 3.68 21.81 -21.31
CA ARG A 275 3.27 20.84 -20.30
C ARG A 275 2.44 21.46 -19.19
N THR A 276 1.85 22.62 -19.45
CA THR A 276 0.95 23.30 -18.53
C THR A 276 -0.43 22.67 -18.60
N LEU A 277 -0.95 22.21 -17.47
CA LEU A 277 -2.31 21.71 -17.38
C LEU A 277 -3.32 22.85 -17.55
N ARG A 278 -4.35 22.61 -18.36
CA ARG A 278 -5.45 23.56 -18.60
C ARG A 278 -6.73 23.03 -17.94
N PRO A 279 -7.15 23.55 -16.76
CA PRO A 279 -8.25 22.97 -15.99
C PRO A 279 -9.57 22.82 -16.77
N LYS A 280 -9.96 23.86 -17.52
CA LYS A 280 -11.21 23.86 -18.30
C LYS A 280 -11.21 22.78 -19.37
N LEU A 281 -10.07 22.54 -20.03
CA LEU A 281 -9.93 21.51 -21.05
C LEU A 281 -9.99 20.11 -20.44
N LEU A 282 -9.28 19.87 -19.34
CA LEU A 282 -9.30 18.60 -18.63
C LEU A 282 -10.70 18.22 -18.16
N GLN A 283 -11.46 19.17 -17.63
CA GLN A 283 -12.86 18.94 -17.22
C GLN A 283 -13.74 18.55 -18.41
N LYS A 284 -13.56 19.18 -19.58
CA LYS A 284 -14.32 18.83 -20.80
C LYS A 284 -13.97 17.41 -21.26
N ILE A 285 -12.68 17.06 -21.33
CA ILE A 285 -12.22 15.74 -21.78
C ILE A 285 -12.73 14.63 -20.84
N ILE A 286 -12.65 14.80 -19.52
CA ILE A 286 -13.12 13.78 -18.57
C ILE A 286 -14.65 13.59 -18.65
N LYS A 287 -15.41 14.67 -18.88
CA LYS A 287 -16.87 14.59 -19.04
C LYS A 287 -17.27 13.92 -20.35
N GLY A 288 -16.55 14.16 -21.44
CA GLY A 288 -16.75 13.52 -22.74
C GLY A 288 -16.15 12.11 -22.85
N ASN A 289 -15.94 11.38 -21.74
CA ASN A 289 -15.32 10.05 -21.71
C ASN A 289 -13.97 9.96 -22.45
N GLY A 290 -13.17 11.01 -22.38
CA GLY A 290 -11.88 11.08 -23.05
C GLY A 290 -11.96 11.60 -24.48
N GLU A 291 -13.11 11.95 -25.03
CA GLU A 291 -13.17 12.65 -26.30
C GLU A 291 -12.65 14.09 -26.15
N VAL A 292 -11.84 14.52 -27.12
CA VAL A 292 -11.40 15.91 -27.19
C VAL A 292 -12.57 16.71 -27.77
N PRO A 293 -13.03 17.78 -27.11
CA PRO A 293 -14.11 18.59 -27.67
C PRO A 293 -13.71 19.10 -29.05
N LEU A 294 -14.60 18.94 -30.03
CA LEU A 294 -14.46 19.56 -31.35
C LEU A 294 -14.20 21.06 -31.16
N PRO A 295 -13.46 21.71 -32.07
CA PRO A 295 -13.20 23.14 -31.99
C PRO A 295 -14.50 23.93 -32.19
N SER A 296 -15.31 24.03 -31.14
CA SER A 296 -16.35 25.03 -31.02
C SER A 296 -15.64 26.32 -30.66
N PHE A 297 -15.54 27.21 -31.65
CA PHE A 297 -15.07 28.61 -31.57
C PHE A 297 -14.90 29.12 -30.13
N LEU A 298 -13.63 29.33 -29.76
CA LEU A 298 -13.22 30.06 -28.55
C LEU A 298 -13.67 31.52 -28.66
#